data_AF-A0A2V3VZB3-F1
#
_entry.id   AF-A0A2V3VZB3-F1
#
_cell.length_a   1.000
_cell.length_b   1.000
_cell.length_c   1.000
_cell.angle_alpha   90.00
_cell.angle_beta   90.00
_cell.angle_gamma   90.00
#
_symmetry.space_group_name_H-M   'P 1'
#
loop_
_entity.id
_entity.type
_entity.pdbx_description
1 polymer ?
#
loop_
_entity_poly.entity_id
_entity_poly.type
_entity_poly.pdbx_seq_one_letter_code
_entity_poly.pdbx_strand_id
1 'polypeptide(L)'
;MKNVKWRTAKARELFVYLVQNDKEFVRKDVLIELLWSDLKVDNAYDNLYSTIYHIRKTLEAISVNIDIISTVHGYELQCNDVKYDVEVWGSGLGQLENLSKETYFDCKEIMKLYTGDYLAEETYVWKENEQERLRVLYIAKSKDIIDYLIEQENYTEAILQALHLQRMYPYMDYSYFMLMQLYDEFGDLYNVERQYNKLKRILEED
;
A
#
# COMPACT_ATOMS: atom_id res chain seq x y z
N MET A 1 -12.05 -5.58 -3.88
CA MET A 1 -13.18 -4.66 -4.21
C MET A 1 -13.32 -4.28 -5.69
N LYS A 2 -12.46 -4.75 -6.62
CA LYS A 2 -12.53 -4.38 -8.06
C LYS A 2 -13.86 -4.72 -8.78
N ASN A 3 -14.73 -5.53 -8.18
CA ASN A 3 -16.02 -5.95 -8.77
C ASN A 3 -17.26 -5.32 -8.12
N VAL A 4 -17.11 -4.41 -7.16
CA VAL A 4 -18.27 -3.72 -6.54
C VAL A 4 -18.71 -2.57 -7.42
N LYS A 5 -19.99 -2.57 -7.83
CA LYS A 5 -20.58 -1.48 -8.62
C LYS A 5 -21.02 -0.34 -7.71
N TRP A 6 -20.15 0.65 -7.54
CA TRP A 6 -20.48 1.89 -6.84
C TRP A 6 -21.41 2.77 -7.65
N ARG A 7 -22.38 3.41 -7.00
CA ARG A 7 -23.31 4.34 -7.67
C ARG A 7 -22.60 5.59 -8.21
N THR A 8 -21.57 6.07 -7.52
CA THR A 8 -20.76 7.23 -7.93
C THR A 8 -19.30 7.02 -7.57
N ALA A 9 -18.38 7.72 -8.25
CA ALA A 9 -16.97 7.74 -7.89
C ALA A 9 -16.75 8.27 -6.46
N LYS A 10 -17.50 9.29 -6.06
CA LYS A 10 -17.45 9.86 -4.70
C LYS A 10 -17.90 8.87 -3.61
N ALA A 11 -18.87 8.00 -3.89
CA ALA A 11 -19.24 6.94 -2.95
C ALA A 11 -18.10 5.94 -2.75
N ARG A 12 -17.40 5.57 -3.83
CA ARG A 12 -16.21 4.72 -3.74
C ARG A 12 -15.10 5.40 -2.97
N GLU A 13 -14.75 6.64 -3.34
CA GLU A 13 -13.69 7.41 -2.69
C GLU A 13 -13.94 7.58 -1.19
N LEU A 14 -15.14 8.02 -0.79
CA LEU A 14 -15.52 8.17 0.61
C LEU A 14 -15.43 6.84 1.37
N PHE A 15 -15.92 5.75 0.76
CA PHE A 15 -15.85 4.44 1.40
C PHE A 15 -14.41 3.97 1.59
N VAL A 16 -13.55 4.10 0.57
CA VAL A 16 -12.13 3.70 0.69
C VAL A 16 -11.42 4.56 1.74
N TYR A 17 -11.72 5.87 1.79
CA TYR A 17 -11.20 6.74 2.85
C TYR A 17 -11.61 6.25 4.24
N LEU A 18 -12.89 5.92 4.44
CA LEU A 18 -13.37 5.40 5.72
C LEU A 18 -12.76 4.02 6.06
N VAL A 19 -12.49 3.16 5.08
CA VAL A 19 -11.79 1.88 5.29
C VAL A 19 -10.33 2.08 5.69
N GLN A 20 -9.63 3.06 5.10
CA GLN A 20 -8.28 3.41 5.53
C GLN A 20 -8.24 3.88 7.00
N ASN A 21 -9.32 4.51 7.46
CA ASN A 21 -9.50 4.98 8.83
C ASN A 21 -10.44 4.05 9.63
N ASP A 22 -10.33 2.72 9.42
CA ASP A 22 -11.16 1.72 10.12
C ASP A 22 -11.11 1.93 11.64
N LYS A 23 -12.29 1.94 12.27
CA LYS A 23 -12.53 2.20 13.71
C LYS A 23 -12.10 3.59 14.19
N GLU A 24 -11.73 4.51 13.30
CA GLU A 24 -11.47 5.90 13.64
C GLU A 24 -12.69 6.78 13.39
N PHE A 25 -12.89 7.75 14.28
CA PHE A 25 -13.92 8.74 14.13
C PHE A 25 -13.50 9.84 13.16
N VAL A 26 -14.23 9.97 12.04
CA VAL A 26 -14.00 11.02 11.04
C VAL A 26 -15.12 12.05 11.08
N ARG A 27 -14.76 13.32 11.26
CA ARG A 27 -15.73 14.43 11.30
C ARG A 27 -16.32 14.73 9.93
N LYS A 28 -17.58 15.20 9.91
CA LYS A 28 -18.30 15.56 8.68
C LYS A 28 -17.64 16.70 7.90
N ASP A 29 -17.12 17.70 8.60
CA ASP A 29 -16.45 18.84 7.97
C ASP A 29 -15.15 18.43 7.28
N VAL A 30 -14.37 17.52 7.89
CA VAL A 30 -13.19 16.91 7.24
C VAL A 30 -13.59 16.17 5.96
N LEU A 31 -14.65 15.34 6.01
CA LEU A 31 -15.13 14.62 4.83
C LEU A 31 -15.64 15.57 3.73
N ILE A 32 -16.26 16.69 4.12
CA ILE A 32 -16.74 17.71 3.20
C ILE A 32 -15.59 18.42 2.51
N GLU A 33 -14.60 18.87 3.28
CA GLU A 33 -13.40 19.51 2.75
C GLU A 33 -12.63 18.56 1.83
N LEU A 34 -12.52 17.29 2.21
CA LEU A 34 -11.83 16.27 1.43
C LEU A 34 -12.48 16.02 0.06
N LEU A 35 -13.81 15.92 0.01
CA LEU A 35 -14.51 15.40 -1.16
C LEU A 35 -15.26 16.45 -1.98
N TRP A 36 -15.59 17.58 -1.37
CA TRP A 36 -16.46 18.62 -1.91
C TRP A 36 -15.96 20.04 -1.57
N SER A 37 -14.64 20.24 -1.51
CA SER A 37 -14.00 21.55 -1.26
C SER A 37 -14.52 22.69 -2.15
N ASP A 38 -14.93 22.38 -3.38
CA ASP A 38 -15.37 23.38 -4.37
C ASP A 38 -16.87 23.73 -4.29
N LEU A 39 -17.64 23.10 -3.40
CA LEU A 39 -19.09 23.32 -3.27
C LEU A 39 -19.44 24.29 -2.13
N LYS A 40 -20.55 25.02 -2.29
CA LYS A 40 -21.16 25.77 -1.19
C LYS A 40 -21.56 24.82 -0.06
N VAL A 41 -21.24 25.20 1.18
CA VAL A 41 -21.34 24.37 2.40
C VAL A 41 -22.69 23.67 2.57
N ASP A 42 -23.80 24.36 2.31
CA ASP A 42 -25.14 23.78 2.50
C ASP A 42 -25.41 22.59 1.56
N ASN A 43 -24.90 22.63 0.32
CA ASN A 43 -25.02 21.52 -0.63
C ASN A 43 -24.07 20.35 -0.30
N ALA A 44 -23.01 20.60 0.47
CA ALA A 44 -22.00 19.60 0.76
C ALA A 44 -22.48 18.58 1.81
N TYR A 45 -23.25 19.02 2.82
CA TYR A 45 -23.84 18.11 3.80
C TYR A 45 -24.87 17.17 3.17
N ASP A 46 -25.75 17.68 2.31
CA ASP A 46 -26.74 16.87 1.60
C ASP A 46 -26.06 15.82 0.70
N ASN A 47 -24.98 16.20 0.02
CA ASN A 47 -24.16 15.27 -0.76
C ASN A 47 -23.50 14.21 0.11
N LEU A 48 -22.95 14.57 1.27
CA LEU A 48 -22.37 13.61 2.21
C LEU A 48 -23.42 12.60 2.69
N TYR A 49 -24.60 13.07 3.11
CA TYR A 49 -25.69 12.21 3.57
C TYR A 49 -26.18 11.26 2.48
N SER A 50 -26.40 11.78 1.28
CA SER A 50 -26.80 10.97 0.12
C SER A 50 -25.74 9.92 -0.23
N THR A 51 -24.46 10.30 -0.19
CA THR A 51 -23.33 9.41 -0.49
C THR A 51 -23.21 8.28 0.54
N ILE A 52 -23.31 8.57 1.84
CA ILE A 52 -23.32 7.56 2.91
C ILE A 52 -24.50 6.60 2.74
N TYR A 53 -25.69 7.12 2.40
CA TYR A 53 -26.84 6.27 2.11
C TYR A 53 -26.58 5.32 0.94
N HIS A 54 -25.96 5.79 -0.14
CA HIS A 54 -25.59 4.95 -1.28
C HIS A 54 -24.53 3.91 -0.95
N ILE A 55 -23.56 4.26 -0.10
CA ILE A 55 -22.56 3.30 0.40
C ILE A 55 -23.28 2.18 1.17
N ARG A 56 -24.11 2.51 2.16
CA ARG A 56 -24.87 1.51 2.94
C ARG A 56 -25.71 0.60 2.06
N LYS A 57 -26.43 1.16 1.09
CA LYS A 57 -27.21 0.37 0.11
C LYS A 57 -26.34 -0.58 -0.71
N THR A 58 -25.13 -0.15 -1.05
CA THR A 58 -24.16 -1.00 -1.78
C THR A 58 -23.67 -2.14 -0.89
N LEU A 59 -23.32 -1.86 0.37
CA LEU A 59 -22.86 -2.86 1.35
C LEU A 59 -23.96 -3.88 1.68
N GLU A 60 -25.20 -3.42 1.89
CA GLU A 60 -26.39 -4.26 2.06
C GLU A 60 -26.60 -5.20 0.86
N ALA A 61 -26.48 -4.68 -0.36
CA ALA A 61 -26.72 -5.45 -1.58
C ALA A 61 -25.70 -6.57 -1.82
N ILE A 62 -24.48 -6.43 -1.28
CA ILE A 62 -23.43 -7.44 -1.36
C ILE A 62 -23.30 -8.28 -0.07
N SER A 63 -24.18 -8.06 0.91
CA SER A 63 -24.20 -8.75 2.20
C SER A 63 -22.85 -8.76 2.92
N VAL A 64 -22.11 -7.65 2.83
CA VAL A 64 -20.81 -7.51 3.50
C VAL A 64 -21.01 -6.97 4.91
N ASN A 65 -20.31 -7.55 5.88
CA ASN A 65 -20.41 -7.16 7.28
C ASN A 65 -19.51 -5.95 7.57
N ILE A 66 -19.86 -4.80 7.01
CA ILE A 66 -19.20 -3.52 7.28
C ILE A 66 -20.26 -2.54 7.75
N ASP A 67 -20.03 -1.95 8.93
CA ASP A 67 -20.92 -0.95 9.49
C ASP A 67 -20.36 0.45 9.31
N ILE A 68 -21.26 1.41 9.09
CA ILE A 68 -20.94 2.83 9.14
C ILE A 68 -21.82 3.43 10.23
N ILE A 69 -21.23 3.74 11.37
CA ILE A 69 -21.91 4.33 12.53
C ILE A 69 -22.04 5.83 12.30
N SER A 70 -23.27 6.34 12.31
CA SER A 70 -23.55 7.78 12.25
C SER A 70 -23.52 8.39 13.64
N THR A 71 -22.82 9.50 13.80
CA THR A 71 -22.96 10.37 14.97
C THR A 71 -23.44 11.77 14.55
N VAL A 72 -23.66 12.64 15.53
CA VAL A 72 -23.99 14.05 15.26
C VAL A 72 -22.87 14.73 14.46
N HIS A 73 -21.61 14.43 14.76
CA HIS A 73 -20.45 15.16 14.26
C HIS A 73 -19.67 14.45 13.14
N GLY A 74 -19.93 13.17 12.88
CA GLY A 74 -19.07 12.38 12.02
C GLY A 74 -19.56 10.96 11.79
N TYR A 75 -18.68 10.17 11.22
CA TYR A 75 -18.86 8.76 10.92
C TYR A 75 -17.68 7.95 11.45
N GLU A 76 -17.96 6.72 11.83
CA GLU A 76 -16.96 5.70 12.11
C GLU A 76 -17.32 4.48 11.25
N LEU A 77 -16.36 3.96 10.50
CA LEU A 77 -16.54 2.72 9.76
C LEU A 77 -15.93 1.57 10.56
N GLN A 78 -16.62 0.45 10.62
CA GLN A 78 -16.13 -0.77 11.26
C GLN A 78 -16.16 -1.91 10.26
N CYS A 79 -15.00 -2.43 9.92
CA CYS A 79 -14.86 -3.58 9.02
C CYS A 79 -15.26 -4.93 9.67
N ASN A 80 -15.60 -4.98 10.95
CA ASN A 80 -16.00 -6.19 11.69
C ASN A 80 -15.08 -7.41 11.41
N ASP A 81 -15.59 -8.44 10.74
CA ASP A 81 -14.84 -9.66 10.35
C ASP A 81 -14.30 -9.62 8.90
N VAL A 82 -14.54 -8.51 8.20
CA VAL A 82 -14.13 -8.32 6.82
C VAL A 82 -12.67 -7.88 6.77
N LYS A 83 -11.84 -8.76 6.21
CA LYS A 83 -10.43 -8.50 5.98
C LYS A 83 -10.21 -7.77 4.67
N TYR A 84 -9.22 -6.87 4.66
CA TYR A 84 -8.77 -6.19 3.45
C TYR A 84 -7.25 -6.31 3.32
N ASP A 85 -6.75 -6.13 2.10
CA ASP A 85 -5.36 -6.39 1.71
C ASP A 85 -4.34 -5.69 2.60
N VAL A 86 -4.52 -4.39 2.86
CA VAL A 86 -3.63 -3.60 3.73
C VAL A 86 -3.64 -4.12 5.16
N GLU A 87 -4.79 -4.49 5.73
CA GLU A 87 -4.90 -5.05 7.09
C GLU A 87 -4.23 -6.40 7.21
N VAL A 88 -4.47 -7.30 6.25
CA VAL A 88 -3.85 -8.63 6.22
C VAL A 88 -2.34 -8.52 6.07
N TRP A 89 -1.88 -7.67 5.14
CA TRP A 89 -0.45 -7.48 4.89
C TRP A 89 0.26 -6.82 6.07
N GLY A 90 -0.29 -5.72 6.59
CA GLY A 90 0.29 -4.99 7.73
C GLY A 90 0.33 -5.83 9.00
N SER A 91 -0.75 -6.55 9.31
CA SER A 91 -0.79 -7.44 10.48
C SER A 91 0.18 -8.62 10.34
N GLY A 92 0.28 -9.19 9.14
CA GLY A 92 1.24 -10.26 8.84
C GLY A 92 2.68 -9.79 9.02
N LEU A 93 3.01 -8.58 8.55
CA LEU A 93 4.34 -8.00 8.76
C LEU A 93 4.66 -7.76 10.23
N GLY A 94 3.71 -7.25 11.01
CA GLY A 94 3.89 -7.01 12.45
C GLY A 94 4.09 -8.29 13.27
N GLN A 95 3.61 -9.44 12.80
CA GLN A 95 3.87 -10.74 13.44
C GLN A 95 5.25 -11.32 13.06
N LEU A 96 5.85 -10.82 11.99
CA LEU A 96 7.10 -11.30 11.40
C LEU A 96 8.20 -10.24 11.52
N GLU A 97 8.27 -9.59 12.68
CA GLU A 97 9.28 -8.56 12.97
C GLU A 97 10.70 -9.11 12.80
N ASN A 98 10.99 -10.28 13.40
CA ASN A 98 12.30 -10.91 13.31
C ASN A 98 12.35 -11.97 12.21
N LEU A 99 13.23 -11.75 11.24
CA LEU A 99 13.55 -12.74 10.22
C LEU A 99 14.47 -13.81 10.79
N SER A 100 14.02 -15.06 10.70
CA SER A 100 14.76 -16.26 11.07
C SER A 100 14.45 -17.37 10.07
N LYS A 101 15.11 -18.50 10.22
CA LYS A 101 14.85 -19.69 9.38
C LYS A 101 13.39 -20.14 9.46
N GLU A 102 12.76 -20.00 10.62
CA GLU A 102 11.38 -20.39 10.87
C GLU A 102 10.39 -19.39 10.27
N THR A 103 10.69 -18.09 10.28
CA THR A 103 9.77 -17.03 9.82
C THR A 103 9.96 -16.63 8.36
N TYR A 104 11.09 -17.00 7.74
CA TYR A 104 11.44 -16.62 6.36
C TYR A 104 10.38 -17.00 5.33
N PHE A 105 9.83 -18.22 5.41
CA PHE A 105 8.81 -18.68 4.46
C PHE A 105 7.53 -17.85 4.57
N ASP A 106 7.02 -17.66 5.79
CA ASP A 106 5.82 -16.88 6.05
C ASP A 106 6.01 -15.41 5.63
N CYS A 107 7.20 -14.86 5.87
CA CYS A 107 7.57 -13.51 5.46
C CYS A 107 7.50 -13.35 3.94
N LYS A 108 8.03 -14.31 3.18
CA LYS A 108 7.91 -14.32 1.72
C LYS A 108 6.47 -14.40 1.25
N GLU A 109 5.63 -15.22 1.87
CA GLU A 109 4.21 -15.32 1.48
C GLU A 109 3.45 -14.02 1.75
N ILE A 110 3.68 -13.38 2.91
CA ILE A 110 3.10 -12.06 3.22
C ILE A 110 3.57 -11.01 2.20
N MET A 111 4.86 -10.97 1.88
CA MET A 111 5.41 -9.98 0.94
C MET A 111 4.79 -10.06 -0.47
N LYS A 112 4.30 -11.23 -0.91
CA LYS A 112 3.60 -11.38 -2.19
C LYS A 112 2.24 -10.67 -2.26
N LEU A 113 1.62 -10.37 -1.12
CA LEU A 113 0.34 -9.66 -1.09
C LEU A 113 0.49 -8.20 -1.52
N TYR A 114 1.69 -7.63 -1.34
CA TYR A 114 2.03 -6.31 -1.87
C TYR A 114 2.36 -6.42 -3.35
N THR A 115 1.43 -6.04 -4.21
CA THR A 115 1.53 -6.20 -5.68
C THR A 115 1.84 -4.90 -6.42
N GLY A 116 1.95 -3.78 -5.70
CA GLY A 116 2.19 -2.45 -6.23
C GLY A 116 1.76 -1.39 -5.22
N ASP A 117 1.96 -0.13 -5.59
CA ASP A 117 1.60 0.99 -4.71
C ASP A 117 0.11 1.00 -4.35
N TYR A 118 -0.17 1.38 -3.10
CA TYR A 118 -1.53 1.51 -2.57
C TYR A 118 -2.38 2.43 -3.44
N LEU A 119 -3.51 1.90 -3.91
CA LEU A 119 -4.45 2.62 -4.78
C LEU A 119 -3.77 3.31 -5.98
N ALA A 120 -2.73 2.70 -6.57
CA ALA A 120 -1.94 3.31 -7.66
C ALA A 120 -2.79 3.84 -8.84
N GLU A 121 -3.90 3.18 -9.15
CA GLU A 121 -4.83 3.55 -10.23
C GLU A 121 -5.76 4.72 -9.86
N GLU A 122 -5.83 5.11 -8.59
CA GLU A 122 -6.72 6.17 -8.10
C GLU A 122 -5.97 7.50 -7.93
N THR A 123 -6.65 8.62 -8.18
CA THR A 123 -6.09 9.98 -8.07
C THR A 123 -6.43 10.67 -6.75
N TYR A 124 -6.70 9.89 -5.70
CA TYR A 124 -7.10 10.42 -4.40
C TYR A 124 -5.90 11.07 -3.71
N VAL A 125 -5.94 12.37 -3.45
CA VAL A 125 -4.80 13.13 -2.89
C VAL A 125 -4.45 12.63 -1.47
N TRP A 126 -5.45 12.27 -0.67
CA TRP A 126 -5.25 11.83 0.71
C TRP A 126 -4.54 10.48 0.85
N LYS A 127 -4.43 9.69 -0.23
CA LYS A 127 -3.80 8.36 -0.19
C LYS A 127 -2.28 8.45 -0.04
N GLU A 128 -1.67 9.57 -0.40
CA GLU A 128 -0.22 9.71 -0.59
C GLU A 128 0.57 9.29 0.66
N ASN A 129 0.13 9.74 1.84
CA ASN A 129 0.78 9.39 3.11
C ASN A 129 0.75 7.88 3.38
N GLU A 130 -0.39 7.23 3.16
CA GLU A 130 -0.53 5.80 3.40
C GLU A 130 0.23 4.98 2.35
N GLN A 131 0.18 5.43 1.09
CA GLN A 131 0.95 4.84 0.00
C GLN A 131 2.45 4.87 0.32
N GLU A 132 2.98 6.00 0.78
CA GLU A 132 4.39 6.13 1.16
C GLU A 132 4.73 5.27 2.38
N ARG A 133 3.88 5.28 3.43
CA ARG A 133 4.09 4.44 4.62
C ARG A 133 4.21 2.96 4.25
N LEU A 134 3.29 2.46 3.43
CA LEU A 134 3.29 1.05 3.00
C LEU A 134 4.49 0.73 2.10
N ARG A 135 4.88 1.66 1.22
CA ARG A 135 6.08 1.53 0.40
C ARG A 135 7.35 1.41 1.24
N VAL A 136 7.54 2.30 2.23
CA VAL A 136 8.68 2.27 3.15
C VAL A 136 8.76 0.94 3.89
N LEU A 137 7.63 0.43 4.41
CA LEU A 137 7.57 -0.87 5.09
C LEU A 137 7.96 -2.02 4.15
N TYR A 138 7.46 -2.00 2.91
CA TYR A 138 7.79 -3.03 1.92
C TYR A 138 9.28 -3.04 1.55
N ILE A 139 9.88 -1.85 1.35
CA ILE A 139 11.30 -1.71 1.04
C ILE A 139 12.14 -2.19 2.22
N ALA A 140 11.81 -1.78 3.45
CA ALA A 140 12.51 -2.19 4.66
C ALA A 140 12.49 -3.72 4.82
N LYS A 141 11.31 -4.35 4.73
CA LYS A 141 11.23 -5.80 4.86
C LYS A 141 11.92 -6.55 3.71
N SER A 142 11.88 -6.00 2.49
CA SER A 142 12.63 -6.57 1.36
C SER A 142 14.13 -6.54 1.60
N LYS A 143 14.65 -5.47 2.23
CA LYS A 143 16.05 -5.40 2.63
C LYS A 143 16.37 -6.46 3.68
N ASP A 144 15.57 -6.59 4.73
CA ASP A 144 15.80 -7.62 5.75
C ASP A 144 15.86 -9.03 5.14
N ILE A 145 15.00 -9.33 4.15
CA ILE A 145 14.99 -10.61 3.43
C ILE A 145 16.30 -10.80 2.64
N ILE A 146 16.79 -9.75 1.97
CA ILE A 146 18.02 -9.80 1.20
C ILE A 146 19.22 -10.01 2.11
N ASP A 147 19.29 -9.26 3.23
CA ASP A 147 20.37 -9.39 4.22
C ASP A 147 20.37 -10.81 4.82
N TYR A 148 19.20 -11.36 5.18
CA TYR A 148 19.07 -12.74 5.62
C TYR A 148 19.56 -13.75 4.56
N LEU A 149 19.22 -13.56 3.28
CA LEU A 149 19.66 -14.44 2.21
C LEU A 149 21.17 -14.40 1.99
N ILE A 150 21.80 -13.23 2.15
CA ILE A 150 23.25 -13.07 2.10
C ILE A 150 23.90 -13.84 3.27
N GLU A 151 23.37 -13.72 4.49
CA GLU A 151 23.87 -14.46 5.65
C GLU A 151 23.77 -16.00 5.48
N GLN A 152 22.79 -16.46 4.71
CA GLN A 152 22.64 -17.88 4.35
C GLN A 152 23.42 -18.29 3.08
N GLU A 153 24.27 -17.40 2.54
CA GLU A 153 25.02 -17.58 1.29
C GLU A 153 24.11 -17.91 0.07
N ASN A 154 22.82 -17.60 0.15
CA ASN A 154 21.85 -17.81 -0.93
C ASN A 154 21.70 -16.56 -1.80
N TYR A 155 22.81 -16.18 -2.42
CA TYR A 155 22.88 -14.95 -3.18
C TYR A 155 22.05 -14.96 -4.46
N THR A 156 21.77 -16.13 -5.04
CA THR A 156 20.91 -16.23 -6.24
C THR A 156 19.53 -15.68 -5.93
N GLU A 157 18.94 -16.08 -4.80
CA GLU A 157 17.64 -15.59 -4.35
C GLU A 157 17.73 -14.12 -3.91
N ALA A 158 18.83 -13.71 -3.27
CA ALA A 158 19.06 -12.31 -2.89
C ALA A 158 19.05 -11.38 -4.12
N ILE A 159 19.75 -11.77 -5.19
CA ILE A 159 19.77 -11.05 -6.47
C ILE A 159 18.36 -11.00 -7.08
N LEU A 160 17.61 -12.11 -7.07
CA LEU A 160 16.24 -12.12 -7.59
C LEU A 160 15.31 -11.17 -6.82
N GLN A 161 15.44 -11.13 -5.49
CA GLN A 161 14.68 -10.22 -4.63
C GLN A 161 15.08 -8.75 -4.89
N ALA A 162 16.37 -8.46 -5.00
CA ALA A 162 16.87 -7.11 -5.31
C ALA A 162 16.44 -6.64 -6.72
N LEU A 163 16.46 -7.53 -7.72
CA LEU A 163 15.95 -7.23 -9.07
C LEU A 163 14.43 -6.99 -9.06
N HIS A 164 13.68 -7.71 -8.23
CA HIS A 164 12.24 -7.45 -8.08
C HIS A 164 11.99 -6.07 -7.49
N LEU A 165 12.72 -5.71 -6.44
CA LEU A 165 12.65 -4.40 -5.80
C LEU A 165 13.02 -3.27 -6.78
N GLN A 166 14.08 -3.43 -7.57
CA GLN A 166 14.49 -2.48 -8.62
C GLN A 166 13.41 -2.31 -9.69
N ARG A 167 12.72 -3.39 -10.10
CA ARG A 167 11.62 -3.28 -11.07
C ARG A 167 10.42 -2.52 -10.52
N MET A 168 10.12 -2.67 -9.23
CA MET A 168 9.01 -1.96 -8.59
C MET A 168 9.33 -0.50 -8.34
N TYR A 169 10.57 -0.19 -7.95
CA TYR A 169 11.02 1.18 -7.66
C TYR A 169 12.29 1.51 -8.46
N PRO A 170 12.19 1.76 -9.79
CA PRO A 170 13.35 1.96 -10.65
C PRO A 170 14.19 3.18 -10.31
N TYR A 171 13.60 4.21 -9.70
CA TYR A 171 14.28 5.44 -9.29
C TYR A 171 14.95 5.34 -7.91
N MET A 172 14.87 4.18 -7.24
CA MET A 172 15.54 3.96 -5.97
C MET A 172 16.98 3.51 -6.21
N ASP A 173 17.92 4.44 -6.07
CA ASP A 173 19.37 4.25 -6.19
C ASP A 173 19.92 3.08 -5.36
N TYR A 174 19.40 2.89 -4.14
CA TYR A 174 19.76 1.82 -3.22
C TYR A 174 19.71 0.42 -3.86
N SER A 175 18.71 0.16 -4.73
CA SER A 175 18.58 -1.14 -5.40
C SER A 175 19.74 -1.43 -6.35
N TYR A 176 20.29 -0.40 -7.00
CA TYR A 176 21.43 -0.52 -7.91
C TYR A 176 22.71 -0.82 -7.13
N PHE A 177 22.95 -0.10 -6.03
CA PHE A 177 24.10 -0.33 -5.16
C PHE A 177 24.12 -1.74 -4.58
N MET A 178 22.98 -2.19 -4.06
CA MET A 178 22.83 -3.54 -3.54
C MET A 178 23.11 -4.60 -4.59
N LEU A 179 22.57 -4.45 -5.81
CA LEU A 179 22.84 -5.39 -6.90
C LEU A 179 24.33 -5.38 -7.30
N MET A 180 24.99 -4.23 -7.33
CA MET A 180 26.44 -4.15 -7.59
C MET A 180 27.23 -4.93 -6.54
N GLN A 181 26.93 -4.75 -5.25
CA GLN A 181 27.60 -5.49 -4.17
C GLN A 181 27.38 -7.00 -4.29
N LEU A 182 26.15 -7.42 -4.58
CA LEU A 182 25.81 -8.84 -4.77
C LEU A 182 26.53 -9.46 -5.97
N TYR A 183 26.68 -8.74 -7.09
CA TYR A 183 27.40 -9.25 -8.27
C TYR A 183 28.93 -9.27 -8.06
N ASP A 184 29.48 -8.31 -7.33
CA ASP A 184 30.91 -8.25 -7.01
C ASP A 184 31.36 -9.46 -6.18
N GLU A 185 30.53 -9.94 -5.26
CA GLU A 185 30.79 -11.15 -4.46
C GLU A 185 31.04 -12.40 -5.32
N PHE A 186 30.48 -12.46 -6.55
CA PHE A 186 30.72 -13.54 -7.52
C PHE A 186 31.81 -13.23 -8.55
N GLY A 187 32.43 -12.05 -8.49
CA GLY A 187 33.34 -11.57 -9.51
C GLY A 187 32.65 -11.26 -10.85
N ASP A 188 31.33 -11.05 -10.86
CA ASP A 188 30.57 -10.70 -12.07
C ASP A 188 30.66 -9.20 -12.37
N LEU A 189 31.87 -8.76 -12.69
CA LEU A 189 32.19 -7.36 -13.00
C LEU A 189 31.33 -6.81 -14.15
N TYR A 190 30.93 -7.67 -15.09
CA TYR A 190 30.04 -7.28 -16.17
C TYR A 190 28.68 -6.79 -15.66
N ASN A 191 28.06 -7.52 -14.73
CA ASN A 191 26.79 -7.10 -14.15
C ASN A 191 26.94 -5.93 -13.16
N VAL A 192 28.08 -5.80 -12.48
CA VAL A 192 28.41 -4.59 -11.70
C VAL A 192 28.41 -3.35 -12.59
N GLU A 193 29.20 -3.37 -13.68
CA GLU A 193 29.29 -2.26 -14.63
C GLU A 193 27.93 -1.96 -15.28
N ARG A 194 27.16 -3.01 -15.59
CA ARG A 194 25.80 -2.86 -16.14
C ARG A 194 24.86 -2.14 -15.17
N GLN A 195 24.90 -2.45 -13.88
CA GLN A 195 24.06 -1.78 -12.89
C GLN A 195 24.50 -0.32 -12.67
N TYR A 196 25.80 -0.06 -12.62
CA TYR A 196 26.34 1.30 -12.58
C TYR A 196 25.85 2.15 -13.76
N ASN A 197 25.95 1.61 -14.97
CA ASN A 197 25.50 2.31 -16.19
C ASN A 197 23.98 2.55 -16.21
N LYS A 198 23.17 1.66 -15.64
CA LYS A 198 21.72 1.91 -15.49
C LYS A 198 21.44 3.02 -14.50
N LEU A 199 22.09 2.98 -13.33
CA LEU A 199 21.95 4.00 -12.30
C LEU A 199 22.31 5.38 -12.87
N LYS A 200 23.42 5.47 -13.59
CA LYS A 200 23.85 6.72 -14.23
C LYS A 200 22.79 7.29 -15.19
N ARG A 201 22.15 6.45 -16.01
CA ARG A 201 21.10 6.89 -16.94
C ARG A 201 19.89 7.45 -16.20
N ILE A 202 19.46 6.78 -15.14
CA ILE A 202 18.28 7.22 -14.37
C ILE A 202 18.54 8.56 -13.69
N LEU A 203 19.73 8.74 -13.11
CA LEU A 203 20.13 10.02 -12.51
C LEU A 203 20.36 11.16 -13.53
N GLU A 204 20.53 10.85 -14.82
CA GLU A 204 20.63 11.84 -15.89
C GLU A 204 19.25 12.19 -16.49
N GLU A 205 18.23 11.36 -16.27
CA GLU A 205 16.86 11.53 -16.77
C GLU A 205 15.93 12.24 -15.76
N ASP A 206 16.31 12.31 -14.48
CA ASP A 206 15.66 13.09 -13.40
C ASP A 206 16.12 14.56 -13.36
#